data_AF-A0A7W1JYD1-F1
#
_entry.id   AF-A0A7W1JYD1-F1
#
_cell.length_a   1.000
_cell.length_b   1.000
_cell.length_c   1.000
_cell.angle_alpha   90.00
_cell.angle_beta   90.00
_cell.angle_gamma   90.00
#
_symmetry.space_group_name_H-M   'P 1'
#
loop_
_entity.id
_entity.type
_entity.pdbx_description
1 polymer ?
#
loop_
_entity_poly.entity_id
_entity_poly.type
_entity_poly.pdbx_seq_one_letter_code
_entity_poly.pdbx_strand_id
1 'polypeptide(L)' 'AGRSAALRLHFRARDVYVVLGGNGTVRASIDGRLVGTIRVGGTPRLYTVARRAKLTRGLLELRFTARIQAYSFTFG' A
#
# COMPACT_ATOMS: atom_id res chain seq x y z
N ALA A 1 -1.25 -12.99 -2.26
CA ALA A 1 -1.56 -12.34 -3.55
C ALA A 1 -1.18 -13.27 -4.70
N GLY A 2 -2.08 -13.41 -5.69
CA GLY A 2 -1.82 -14.10 -6.96
C GLY A 2 -1.28 -13.16 -8.04
N ARG A 3 -1.14 -13.65 -9.28
CA ARG A 3 -0.71 -12.83 -10.43
C ARG A 3 -1.68 -11.67 -10.64
N SER A 4 -1.13 -10.46 -10.79
CA SER A 4 -1.89 -9.22 -11.01
C SER A 4 -2.87 -8.85 -9.89
N ALA A 5 -2.67 -9.33 -8.66
CA ALA A 5 -3.50 -8.94 -7.53
C ALA A 5 -3.42 -7.43 -7.30
N ALA A 6 -4.59 -6.81 -7.11
CA ALA A 6 -4.72 -5.41 -6.82
C ALA A 6 -5.71 -5.18 -5.67
N LEU A 7 -5.47 -4.13 -4.90
CA LEU A 7 -6.40 -3.61 -3.89
C LEU A 7 -6.64 -2.13 -4.15
N ARG A 8 -7.89 -1.70 -4.03
CA ARG A 8 -8.30 -0.31 -4.18
C ARG A 8 -9.03 0.14 -2.93
N LEU A 9 -8.71 1.35 -2.46
CA LEU A 9 -9.32 1.94 -1.27
C LEU A 9 -9.46 3.45 -1.44
N HIS A 10 -10.68 3.96 -1.25
CA HIS A 10 -10.87 5.39 -1.00
C HIS A 10 -10.43 5.72 0.42
N PHE A 11 -9.55 6.70 0.58
CA PHE A 11 -9.06 7.12 1.89
C PHE A 11 -9.27 8.62 2.11
N ARG A 12 -9.28 9.02 3.39
CA ARG A 12 -9.19 10.42 3.83
C ARG A 12 -8.21 10.51 4.99
N ALA A 13 -6.93 10.75 4.69
CA ALA A 13 -5.85 10.75 5.67
C ALA A 13 -4.67 11.60 5.20
N ARG A 14 -3.74 11.92 6.10
CA ARG A 14 -2.42 12.45 5.75
C ARG A 14 -1.44 11.32 5.52
N ASP A 15 -1.46 10.35 6.42
CA ASP A 15 -0.54 9.22 6.45
C ASP A 15 -1.33 7.93 6.25
N VAL A 16 -0.85 7.07 5.34
CA VAL A 16 -1.45 5.77 5.05
C VAL A 16 -0.40 4.70 5.25
N TYR A 17 -0.75 3.68 6.02
CA TYR A 17 0.12 2.54 6.31
C TYR A 17 -0.59 1.23 6.00
N VAL A 18 0.20 0.19 5.78
CA VAL A 18 -0.29 -1.17 5.55
C VAL A 18 0.62 -2.18 6.22
N VAL A 19 0.06 -3.19 6.87
CA VAL A 19 0.83 -4.33 7.35
C VAL A 19 0.96 -5.35 6.22
N LEU A 20 2.21 -5.65 5.82
CA LEU A 20 2.52 -6.58 4.74
C LEU A 20 3.51 -7.65 5.23
N GLY A 21 3.34 -8.88 4.75
CA GLY A 21 4.27 -9.99 4.96
C GLY A 21 4.61 -10.69 3.64
N GLY A 22 5.67 -11.50 3.67
CA GLY A 22 6.15 -12.27 2.52
C GLY A 22 7.35 -11.60 1.84
N ASN A 23 7.57 -11.94 0.57
CA ASN A 23 8.73 -11.47 -0.20
C ASN A 23 8.30 -11.03 -1.60
N GLY A 24 8.53 -9.75 -1.94
CA GLY A 24 8.14 -9.18 -3.22
C GLY A 24 8.07 -7.66 -3.22
N THR A 25 7.31 -7.09 -4.16
CA THR A 25 7.07 -5.65 -4.23
C THR A 25 5.59 -5.28 -4.30
N VAL A 26 5.26 -4.11 -3.76
CA VAL A 26 3.95 -3.48 -3.90
C VAL A 26 4.11 -2.12 -4.54
N ARG A 27 3.50 -1.92 -5.71
CA ARG A 27 3.42 -0.60 -6.36
C ARG A 27 2.20 0.13 -5.79
N ALA A 28 2.40 1.36 -5.34
CA ALA A 28 1.34 2.21 -4.80
C ALA A 28 1.09 3.40 -5.73
N SER A 29 -0.17 3.64 -6.06
CA SER A 29 -0.61 4.82 -6.81
C SER A 29 -1.80 5.49 -6.12
N ILE A 30 -1.86 6.82 -6.19
CA ILE A 30 -3.01 7.62 -5.74
C ILE A 30 -3.57 8.33 -6.97
N ASP A 31 -4.87 8.13 -7.22
CA ASP A 31 -5.58 8.69 -8.37
C ASP A 31 -4.86 8.41 -9.71
N GLY A 32 -4.39 7.15 -9.85
CA GLY A 32 -3.66 6.67 -11.03
C GLY A 32 -2.19 7.09 -11.11
N ARG A 33 -1.72 8.03 -10.27
CA ARG A 33 -0.32 8.47 -10.25
C ARG A 33 0.52 7.61 -9.30
N LEU A 34 1.62 7.04 -9.79
CA LEU A 34 2.55 6.27 -8.96
C LEU A 34 3.14 7.16 -7.86
N VAL A 35 3.04 6.72 -6.61
CA VAL A 35 3.57 7.43 -5.44
C VAL A 35 4.76 6.72 -4.80
N GLY A 36 4.92 5.42 -5.08
CA GLY A 36 6.06 4.67 -4.59
C GLY A 36 6.01 3.18 -4.93
N THR A 37 7.12 2.50 -4.66
CA THR A 37 7.20 1.04 -4.67
C THR A 37 7.78 0.56 -3.35
N ILE A 38 7.05 -0.29 -2.66
CA ILE A 38 7.42 -0.86 -1.37
C ILE A 38 8.08 -2.20 -1.62
N ARG A 39 9.31 -2.39 -1.12
CA ARG A 39 9.97 -3.71 -1.06
C ARG A 39 9.52 -4.41 0.22
N VAL A 40 8.91 -5.58 0.06
CA VAL A 40 8.42 -6.40 1.18
C VAL A 40 9.37 -7.58 1.35
N GLY A 41 9.79 -7.83 2.59
CA GLY A 41 10.63 -8.97 2.92
C GLY A 41 10.47 -9.38 4.37
N GLY A 42 10.52 -10.69 4.61
CA GLY A 42 10.48 -11.28 5.96
C GLY A 42 9.11 -11.31 6.60
N THR A 43 9.08 -11.19 7.93
CA THR A 43 7.88 -11.27 8.75
C THR A 43 6.96 -10.05 8.57
N PRO A 44 5.65 -10.20 8.82
CA PRO A 44 4.71 -9.10 8.70
C PRO A 44 5.10 -7.89 9.56
N ARG A 45 5.16 -6.71 8.93
CA ARG A 45 5.40 -5.43 9.63
C ARG A 45 4.67 -4.27 8.95
N LEU A 46 4.66 -3.13 9.63
CA LEU A 46 4.06 -1.90 9.12
C LEU A 46 4.94 -1.27 8.03
N TYR A 47 4.31 -0.88 6.92
CA TYR A 47 4.93 -0.13 5.84
C TYR A 47 4.17 1.17 5.60
N THR A 48 4.91 2.25 5.38
CA THR A 48 4.36 3.52 4.91
C THR A 48 4.02 3.41 3.41
N VAL A 49 2.76 3.70 3.07
CA VAL A 49 2.29 3.76 1.69
C VAL A 49 2.41 5.18 1.14
N ALA A 50 1.95 6.15 1.92
CA ALA A 50 1.97 7.56 1.56
C ALA A 50 2.06 8.43 2.81
N ARG A 51 2.76 9.56 2.68
CA ARG A 51 2.73 10.68 3.61
C ARG A 51 2.40 11.95 2.83
N ARG A 52 1.50 12.78 3.37
CA ARG A 52 1.05 14.04 2.77
C ARG A 52 1.13 15.16 3.79
N ALA A 53 1.45 16.36 3.31
CA ALA A 53 1.54 17.55 4.15
C ALA A 53 0.16 18.01 4.70
N LYS A 54 -0.93 17.69 4.00
CA LYS A 54 -2.30 18.07 4.36
C LYS A 54 -3.24 16.87 4.27
N LEU A 55 -4.34 16.91 5.03
CA LEU A 55 -5.41 15.91 4.94
C LEU A 55 -5.90 15.83 3.50
N THR A 56 -5.81 14.65 2.90
CA THR A 56 -6.10 14.43 1.48
C THR A 56 -7.13 13.31 1.33
N ARG A 57 -7.96 13.40 0.30
CA ARG A 57 -8.80 12.29 -0.17
C ARG A 57 -8.25 11.77 -1.48
N GLY A 58 -8.38 10.49 -1.74
CA GLY A 58 -7.99 9.91 -3.02
C GLY A 58 -8.32 8.43 -3.11
N LEU A 59 -8.17 7.87 -4.31
CA LEU A 59 -8.22 6.44 -4.54
C LEU A 59 -6.80 5.89 -4.50
N LEU A 60 -6.47 5.17 -3.43
CA LEU A 60 -5.26 4.38 -3.36
C LEU A 60 -5.46 3.08 -4.14
N GLU A 61 -4.52 2.76 -5.02
CA GLU A 61 -4.37 1.44 -5.63
C GLU A 61 -3.02 0.83 -5.25
N LEU A 62 -3.05 -0.40 -4.74
CA LEU A 62 -1.87 -1.23 -4.49
C LEU A 62 -1.86 -2.39 -5.47
N ARG A 63 -0.74 -2.60 -6.15
CA ARG A 63 -0.50 -3.75 -7.02
C ARG A 63 0.62 -4.61 -6.46
N PHE A 64 0.33 -5.88 -6.23
CA PHE A 64 1.20 -6.81 -5.51
C PHE A 64 1.87 -7.77 -6.48
N THR A 65 3.15 -8.06 -6.26
CA THR A 65 3.73 -9.31 -6.80
C THR A 65 3.15 -10.52 -6.08
N ALA A 66 3.31 -11.71 -6.68
CA ALA A 66 2.93 -12.95 -6.03
C ALA A 66 3.62 -13.11 -4.65
N ARG A 67 3.02 -13.91 -3.78
CA ARG A 67 3.53 -14.28 -2.43
C ARG A 67 3.53 -13.17 -1.37
N ILE A 68 2.90 -12.01 -1.64
CA ILE A 68 2.65 -10.99 -0.62
C ILE A 68 1.31 -11.23 0.07
N GLN A 69 1.27 -11.03 1.38
CA GLN A 69 0.07 -11.00 2.22
C GLN A 69 -0.13 -9.58 2.76
N ALA A 70 -1.37 -9.08 2.74
CA ALA A 70 -1.75 -7.78 3.28
C ALA A 70 -2.82 -8.00 4.34
N TYR A 71 -2.67 -7.37 5.50
CA TYR A 71 -3.49 -7.68 6.68
C TYR A 71 -4.41 -6.52 7.08
N SER A 72 -3.84 -5.34 7.27
CA SER A 72 -4.58 -4.18 7.77
C SER A 72 -4.06 -2.88 7.17
N PHE A 73 -4.95 -1.89 7.10
CA PHE A 73 -4.63 -0.50 6.82
C PHE A 73 -4.81 0.32 8.09
N THR A 74 -3.89 1.25 8.32
CA THR A 74 -4.01 2.25 9.38
C THR A 74 -3.74 3.64 8.81
N PHE A 75 -4.33 4.65 9.45
CA PHE A 75 -4.40 6.02 8.94
C PHE A 75 -4.06 7.03 10.04
N GLY A 76 -3.43 8.14 9.65
CA GLY A 76 -3.12 9.28 10.52
C GLY A 76 -3.21 10.62 9.78
#